data_AF-N2AJU6-F1
#
_entry.id   AF-N2AJU6-F1
#
_cell.length_a   1.000
_cell.length_b   1.000
_cell.length_c   1.000
_cell.angle_alpha   90.00
_cell.angle_beta   90.00
_cell.angle_gamma   90.00
#
_symmetry.space_group_name_H-M   'P 1'
#
loop_
_entity.id
_entity.type
_entity.pdbx_description
1 polymer ?
#
loop_
_entity_poly.entity_id
_entity_poly.type
_entity_poly.pdbx_seq_one_letter_code
_entity_poly.pdbx_strand_id
1 'polypeptide(L)' 'MSKEEIMKNAMDDFGEIQEYMTSAHKENATETYAKLKKKYLRLKALLNNLGVNLTDIDEIKE' A
#
# COMPACT_ATOMS: atom_id res chain seq x y z
N MET A 1 -4.94 -19.09 -8.24
CA MET A 1 -4.88 -18.45 -6.91
C MET A 1 -6.28 -18.34 -6.38
N SER A 2 -6.49 -18.66 -5.10
CA SER A 2 -7.77 -18.44 -4.43
C SER A 2 -7.97 -16.95 -4.11
N LYS A 3 -9.19 -16.58 -3.69
CA LYS A 3 -9.49 -15.21 -3.24
C LYS A 3 -8.67 -14.85 -2.00
N GLU A 4 -8.46 -15.81 -1.11
CA GLU A 4 -7.67 -15.68 0.11
C GLU A 4 -6.19 -15.44 -0.20
N GLU A 5 -5.63 -16.15 -1.18
CA GLU A 5 -4.25 -15.92 -1.64
C GLU A 5 -4.08 -14.53 -2.26
N ILE A 6 -5.04 -14.08 -3.08
CA ILE A 6 -5.03 -12.73 -3.66
C ILE A 6 -5.07 -11.67 -2.56
N MET A 7 -5.96 -11.85 -1.56
CA MET A 7 -6.09 -10.92 -0.45
C MET A 7 -4.81 -10.86 0.38
N LYS A 8 -4.22 -12.01 0.74
CA LYS A 8 -2.96 -12.07 1.48
C LYS A 8 -1.84 -11.35 0.72
N ASN A 9 -1.67 -11.66 -0.57
CA ASN A 9 -0.63 -11.01 -1.38
C ASN A 9 -0.85 -9.50 -1.49
N ALA A 10 -2.09 -9.04 -1.63
CA ALA A 10 -2.40 -7.62 -1.66
C ALA A 10 -2.13 -6.92 -0.32
N MET A 11 -2.36 -7.60 0.81
CA MET A 11 -2.03 -7.08 2.14
C MET A 11 -0.52 -6.99 2.37
N ASP A 12 0.23 -8.03 1.98
CA ASP A 12 1.69 -8.04 2.08
C ASP A 12 2.30 -6.90 1.23
N ASP A 13 1.89 -6.77 -0.03
CA ASP A 13 2.30 -5.68 -0.92
C ASP A 13 1.90 -4.29 -0.39
N PHE A 14 0.77 -4.19 0.32
CA PHE A 14 0.28 -2.93 0.90
C PHE A 14 1.11 -2.51 2.11
N GLY A 15 1.59 -3.44 2.93
CA GLY A 15 2.57 -3.14 3.98
C GLY A 15 3.89 -2.66 3.38
N GLU A 16 4.47 -3.47 2.49
CA GLU A 16 5.80 -3.21 1.88
C GLU A 16 5.86 -1.85 1.17
N ILE A 17 4.81 -1.48 0.42
CA ILE A 17 4.81 -0.20 -0.30
C ILE A 17 4.81 1.00 0.65
N GLN A 18 4.20 0.89 1.83
CA GLN A 18 4.16 1.96 2.82
C GLN A 18 5.53 2.16 3.49
N GLU A 19 6.28 1.09 3.72
CA GLU A 19 7.68 1.16 4.18
C GLU A 19 8.57 1.89 3.17
N TYR A 20 8.43 1.56 1.88
CA TYR A 20 9.16 2.25 0.81
C TYR A 20 8.74 3.72 0.66
N MET A 21 7.45 4.02 0.80
CA MET A 21 6.97 5.41 0.80
C MET A 21 7.56 6.20 1.95
N THR A 22 7.58 5.63 3.16
CA THR A 22 8.20 6.24 4.34
C THR A 22 9.69 6.49 4.13
N SER A 23 10.40 5.55 3.53
CA SER A 23 11.83 5.67 3.23
C SER A 23 12.11 6.76 2.19
N ALA A 24 11.37 6.74 1.07
CA ALA A 24 11.48 7.77 0.03
C ALA A 24 11.16 9.17 0.57
N HIS A 25 10.21 9.29 1.51
CA HIS A 25 9.91 10.55 2.18
C HIS A 25 11.08 11.03 3.05
N LYS A 26 11.65 10.15 3.89
CA LYS A 26 12.83 10.46 4.73
C LYS A 26 14.05 10.90 3.91
N GLU A 27 14.23 10.32 2.72
CA GLU A 27 15.32 10.63 1.80
C GLU A 27 15.04 11.85 0.90
N ASN A 28 13.88 12.51 1.03
CA ASN A 28 13.41 13.59 0.14
C ASN A 28 13.32 13.19 -1.34
N ALA A 29 13.14 11.90 -1.63
CA ALA A 29 13.04 11.33 -2.97
C ALA A 29 11.63 11.53 -3.57
N THR A 30 11.27 12.78 -3.86
CA THR A 30 9.91 13.21 -4.23
C THR A 30 9.33 12.45 -5.44
N GLU A 31 10.10 12.26 -6.51
CA GLU A 31 9.63 11.51 -7.68
C GLU A 31 9.38 10.03 -7.38
N THR A 32 10.24 9.42 -6.57
CA THR A 32 10.10 8.04 -6.12
C THR A 32 8.85 7.89 -5.27
N TYR A 33 8.67 8.77 -4.28
CA TYR A 33 7.46 8.80 -3.46
C TYR A 33 6.19 8.89 -4.32
N ALA A 34 6.17 9.81 -5.30
CA ALA A 34 5.02 9.97 -6.19
C ALA A 34 4.71 8.72 -7.04
N LYS A 35 5.73 7.95 -7.44
CA LYS A 35 5.56 6.66 -8.13
C LYS A 35 5.02 5.59 -7.19
N LEU A 36 5.56 5.48 -5.98
CA LEU A 36 5.12 4.50 -4.97
C LEU A 36 3.67 4.78 -4.52
N LYS A 37 3.30 6.06 -4.34
CA LYS A 37 1.94 6.49 -4.02
C LYS A 37 0.90 5.99 -5.03
N LYS A 38 1.24 5.92 -6.33
CA LYS A 38 0.35 5.35 -7.36
C LYS A 38 0.11 3.85 -7.14
N LYS A 39 1.12 3.08 -6.72
CA LYS A 39 0.98 1.64 -6.41
C LYS A 39 0.17 1.47 -5.12
N TYR A 40 0.50 2.22 -4.08
CA TYR A 40 -0.25 2.27 -2.81
C TYR A 40 -1.75 2.51 -3.04
N LEU A 41 -2.15 3.52 -3.82
CA LEU A 41 -3.56 3.82 -4.08
C LEU A 41 -4.29 2.69 -4.82
N ARG A 42 -3.60 1.98 -5.73
CA ARG A 42 -4.18 0.82 -6.44
C ARG A 42 -4.43 -0.35 -5.48
N LEU A 43 -3.48 -0.63 -4.60
CA LEU A 43 -3.61 -1.67 -3.58
C LEU A 43 -4.70 -1.33 -2.56
N LYS A 44 -4.75 -0.07 -2.11
CA LYS A 44 -5.81 0.45 -1.23
C LYS A 44 -7.20 0.23 -1.81
N ALA A 45 -7.38 0.59 -3.09
CA ALA A 45 -8.64 0.40 -3.80
C ALA A 45 -9.02 -1.08 -3.94
N LEU A 46 -8.04 -1.95 -4.25
CA LEU A 46 -8.24 -3.39 -4.34
C LEU A 46 -8.68 -3.99 -2.99
N LEU A 47 -7.96 -3.68 -1.91
CA LEU A 47 -8.28 -4.19 -0.57
C LEU A 47 -9.65 -3.72 -0.07
N ASN A 48 -10.00 -2.46 -0.32
CA ASN A 48 -11.35 -1.96 -0.05
C ASN A 48 -12.43 -2.72 -0.84
N ASN A 49 -12.19 -3.01 -2.13
CA ASN A 49 -13.12 -3.80 -2.94
C ASN A 49 -13.25 -5.24 -2.43
N LEU A 50 -12.17 -5.80 -1.86
CA LEU A 50 -12.17 -7.11 -1.21
C LEU A 50 -12.81 -7.11 0.19
N GLY A 51 -13.23 -5.95 0.71
CA GLY A 51 -13.88 -5.80 2.01
C GLY A 51 -12.93 -5.81 3.20
N VAL A 52 -11.64 -5.54 3.00
CA VAL A 52 -10.65 -5.46 4.07
C VAL A 52 -10.81 -4.14 4.83
N ASN A 53 -10.84 -4.20 6.16
CA ASN A 53 -10.76 -3.00 6.99
C ASN A 53 -9.31 -2.51 7.04
N LEU A 54 -9.06 -1.30 6.54
CA LEU A 54 -7.71 -0.72 6.45
C LEU A 54 -7.31 0.11 7.68
N THR A 55 -8.21 0.34 8.63
CA THR A 55 -8.03 1.33 9.72
C THR A 55 -6.70 1.20 10.47
N ASP A 56 -6.27 -0.03 10.74
CA ASP A 56 -5.06 -0.32 11.52
C ASP A 56 -3.81 -0.60 10.66
N ILE A 57 -3.98 -0.79 9.35
CA ILE A 57 -2.89 -1.18 8.44
C ILE A 57 -2.53 -0.09 7.42
N ASP A 58 -3.32 0.98 7.35
CA ASP A 58 -3.07 2.16 6.54
C ASP A 58 -2.32 3.22 7.36
N GLU A 59 -0.99 3.16 7.26
CA GLU A 59 -0.04 3.97 8.02
C GLU A 59 0.24 5.33 7.35
N ILE A 60 0.10 5.41 6.03
CA ILE A 60 0.34 6.65 5.28
C ILE A 60 -0.88 7.57 5.42
N LYS A 61 -0.79 8.53 6.36
CA LYS A 61 -1.78 9.59 6.57
C LYS A 61 -1.29 10.87 5.92
N GLU A 62 -1.61 11.03 4.64
CA GLU A 62 -1.53 12.31 3.93
C GLU A 62 -2.75 13.20 4.19
#